data_AF-A0A350NRB1-F1
#
_entry.id   AF-A0A350NRB1-F1
#
_cell.length_a   1.000
_cell.length_b   1.000
_cell.length_c   1.000
_cell.angle_alpha   90.00
_cell.angle_beta   90.00
_cell.angle_gamma   90.00
#
_symmetry.space_group_name_H-M   'P 1'
#
loop_
_entity.id
_entity.type
_entity.pdbx_description
1 polymer ?
#
loop_
_entity_poly.entity_id
_entity_poly.type
_entity_poly.pdbx_seq_one_letter_code
_entity_poly.pdbx_strand_id
1 'polypeptide(L)'
;MIDSMLKHESTCQMYFKNTVKNKWRSAEFFAGIGLVRAALQEENIETVWANDIEVTKAAIYNANFESSDFILGDIRDVKGSSLPVIDLATASFPCTDLSLAGARAGLGGRESSMFWEFARVLREMAEHSPQVIMLENVPGFATSHQGKDLADAIKALN
;
A
#
# COMPACT_ATOMS: atom_id res chain seq x y z
N MET A 1 12.01 -28.76 37.59
CA MET A 1 12.30 -29.18 36.20
C MET A 1 11.40 -28.46 35.18
N ILE A 2 10.12 -28.22 35.51
CA ILE A 2 9.16 -27.46 34.68
C ILE A 2 9.50 -25.96 34.57
N ASP A 3 9.94 -25.32 35.67
CA ASP A 3 10.30 -23.88 35.66
C ASP A 3 11.50 -23.51 34.77
N SER A 4 12.37 -24.49 34.46
CA SER A 4 13.51 -24.30 33.55
C SER A 4 13.06 -24.27 32.08
N MET A 5 12.03 -25.05 31.74
CA MET A 5 11.47 -25.10 30.38
C MET A 5 10.64 -23.84 30.07
N LEU A 6 9.87 -23.34 31.03
CA LEU A 6 9.10 -22.08 30.88
C LEU A 6 10.01 -20.85 30.70
N LYS A 7 11.16 -20.80 31.38
CA LYS A 7 12.16 -19.74 31.15
C LYS A 7 12.81 -19.85 29.78
N HIS A 8 13.03 -21.05 29.25
CA HIS A 8 13.60 -21.24 27.91
C HIS A 8 12.62 -20.86 26.79
N GLU A 9 11.32 -21.15 26.92
CA GLU A 9 10.29 -20.68 25.97
C GLU A 9 10.16 -19.15 25.98
N SER A 10 10.14 -18.55 27.16
CA SER A 10 10.09 -17.09 27.32
C SER A 10 11.32 -16.41 26.71
N THR A 11 12.50 -17.01 26.88
CA THR A 11 13.77 -16.49 26.35
C THR A 11 13.83 -16.66 24.83
N CYS A 12 13.42 -17.81 24.27
CA CYS A 12 13.33 -18.00 22.82
C CYS A 12 12.31 -17.05 22.16
N GLN A 13 11.13 -16.85 22.75
CA GLN A 13 10.16 -15.84 22.26
C GLN A 13 10.75 -14.42 22.31
N MET A 14 11.56 -14.11 23.32
CA MET A 14 12.24 -12.82 23.44
C MET A 14 13.37 -12.64 22.42
N TYR A 15 14.12 -13.72 22.10
CA TYR A 15 15.17 -13.70 21.07
C TYR A 15 14.59 -13.58 19.65
N PHE A 16 13.43 -14.17 19.36
CA PHE A 16 12.73 -13.94 18.10
C PHE A 16 12.13 -12.54 18.00
N LYS A 17 11.69 -11.95 19.13
CA LYS A 17 11.22 -10.55 19.18
C LYS A 17 12.32 -9.50 19.07
N ASN A 18 13.58 -9.85 19.37
CA ASN A 18 14.70 -8.90 19.45
C ASN A 18 15.75 -9.02 18.34
N THR A 19 15.44 -9.65 17.21
CA THR A 19 16.18 -9.31 15.99
C THR A 19 15.60 -8.01 15.47
N VAL A 20 16.29 -6.90 15.71
CA VAL A 20 15.99 -5.60 15.11
C VAL A 20 16.18 -5.74 13.59
N LYS A 21 15.17 -6.29 12.90
CA LYS A 21 14.87 -5.83 11.55
C LYS A 21 14.37 -4.41 11.75
N ASN A 22 15.00 -3.45 11.08
CA ASN A 22 14.51 -2.07 11.06
C ASN A 22 13.00 -2.08 10.86
N LYS A 23 12.29 -1.17 11.55
CA LYS A 23 10.86 -0.98 11.39
C LYS A 23 10.58 -0.80 9.89
N TRP A 24 9.76 -1.67 9.32
CA TRP A 24 9.43 -1.60 7.90
C TRP A 24 8.76 -0.27 7.60
N ARG A 25 9.13 0.36 6.50
CA ARG A 25 8.59 1.64 6.07
C ARG A 25 7.62 1.40 4.92
N SER A 26 6.40 1.93 5.02
CA SER A 26 5.38 1.84 3.98
C SER A 26 5.03 3.18 3.35
N ALA A 27 4.70 3.14 2.06
CA ALA A 27 4.00 4.21 1.36
C ALA A 27 2.57 3.76 1.05
N GLU A 28 1.58 4.58 1.41
CA GLU A 28 0.16 4.29 1.24
C GLU A 28 -0.43 5.12 0.09
N PHE A 29 -0.59 4.50 -1.08
CA PHE A 29 -1.17 5.13 -2.25
C PHE A 29 -2.69 4.98 -2.26
N PHE A 30 -3.40 6.04 -2.65
CA PHE A 30 -4.86 6.10 -2.59
C PHE A 30 -5.36 5.80 -1.16
N ALA A 31 -4.73 6.47 -0.19
CA ALA A 31 -4.80 6.15 1.23
C ALA A 31 -6.21 6.23 1.83
N GLY A 32 -7.12 6.96 1.18
CA GLY A 32 -8.43 7.20 1.71
C GLY A 32 -8.37 7.86 3.09
N ILE A 33 -9.09 7.28 4.04
CA ILE A 33 -9.07 7.72 5.45
C ILE A 33 -8.01 6.98 6.30
N GLY A 34 -7.15 6.15 5.67
CA GLY A 34 -6.00 5.49 6.29
C GLY A 34 -6.28 4.18 7.00
N LEU A 35 -7.21 3.37 6.48
CA LEU A 35 -7.52 2.05 7.07
C LEU A 35 -6.37 1.06 6.93
N VAL A 36 -5.60 1.13 5.83
CA VAL A 36 -4.43 0.26 5.64
C VAL A 36 -3.33 0.66 6.62
N ARG A 37 -3.05 1.96 6.78
CA ARG A 37 -2.14 2.44 7.83
C ARG A 37 -2.52 1.95 9.22
N ALA A 38 -3.80 2.04 9.60
CA ALA A 38 -4.25 1.58 10.91
C ALA A 38 -3.88 0.11 11.16
N ALA A 39 -4.12 -0.77 10.18
CA ALA A 39 -3.75 -2.18 10.27
C ALA A 39 -2.22 -2.40 10.29
N LEU A 40 -1.47 -1.67 9.46
CA LEU A 40 -0.01 -1.80 9.39
C LEU A 40 0.70 -1.32 10.67
N GLN A 41 0.16 -0.30 11.35
CA GLN A 41 0.71 0.19 12.61
C GLN A 41 0.64 -0.85 13.73
N GLU A 42 -0.42 -1.68 13.76
CA GLU A 42 -0.55 -2.80 14.71
C GLU A 42 0.55 -3.85 14.51
N GLU A 43 1.04 -4.01 13.28
CA GLU A 43 2.12 -4.93 12.90
C GLU A 43 3.52 -4.28 12.96
N ASN A 44 3.64 -3.12 13.61
CA ASN A 44 4.89 -2.36 13.72
C ASN A 44 5.50 -1.98 12.35
N ILE A 45 4.66 -1.71 11.36
CA ILE A 45 5.05 -1.13 10.07
C ILE A 45 4.76 0.36 10.11
N GLU A 46 5.75 1.19 9.81
CA GLU A 46 5.65 2.65 9.80
C GLU A 46 5.19 3.15 8.43
N THR A 47 4.00 3.73 8.33
CA THR A 47 3.65 4.53 7.15
C THR A 47 4.39 5.85 7.22
N VAL A 48 5.20 6.14 6.19
CA VAL A 48 6.11 7.31 6.13
C VAL A 48 5.79 8.24 4.96
N TRP A 49 4.80 7.86 4.17
CA TRP A 49 4.27 8.62 3.04
C TRP A 49 2.87 8.12 2.73
N ALA A 50 1.93 9.03 2.48
CA ALA A 50 0.58 8.70 2.04
C ALA A 50 0.07 9.70 1.01
N ASN A 51 -0.84 9.29 0.12
CA ASN A 51 -1.45 10.18 -0.87
C ASN A 51 -2.91 9.82 -1.16
N ASP A 52 -3.77 10.84 -1.24
CA ASP A 52 -5.09 10.77 -1.85
C ASP A 52 -5.43 12.15 -2.45
N ILE A 53 -6.34 12.19 -3.41
CA ILE A 53 -6.77 13.43 -4.08
C ILE A 53 -7.90 14.14 -3.33
N GLU A 54 -8.62 13.44 -2.45
CA GLU A 54 -9.86 13.94 -1.86
C GLU A 54 -9.62 14.67 -0.52
N VAL A 55 -10.08 15.93 -0.45
CA VAL A 55 -9.80 16.83 0.68
C VAL A 55 -10.47 16.40 1.98
N THR A 56 -11.67 15.80 1.91
CA THR A 56 -12.40 15.32 3.09
C THR A 56 -11.68 14.13 3.70
N LYS A 57 -11.21 13.19 2.87
CA LYS A 57 -10.41 12.04 3.29
C LYS A 57 -9.10 12.51 3.93
N ALA A 58 -8.42 13.50 3.34
CA ALA A 58 -7.22 14.09 3.92
C ALA A 58 -7.46 14.68 5.32
N ALA A 59 -8.58 15.39 5.50
CA ALA A 59 -8.94 15.95 6.81
C ALA A 59 -9.14 14.83 7.85
N ILE A 60 -9.85 13.76 7.49
CA ILE A 60 -10.08 12.61 8.39
C ILE A 60 -8.77 11.86 8.67
N TYR A 61 -7.95 11.61 7.65
CA TYR A 61 -6.65 10.96 7.79
C TYR A 61 -5.76 11.71 8.78
N ASN A 62 -5.63 13.02 8.59
CA ASN A 62 -4.80 13.86 9.46
C ASN A 62 -5.35 13.95 10.89
N ALA A 63 -6.67 13.94 11.07
CA ALA A 63 -7.29 13.89 12.39
C ALA A 63 -7.02 12.57 13.13
N ASN A 64 -6.89 11.44 12.41
CA ASN A 64 -6.63 10.13 13.01
C ASN A 64 -5.15 9.89 13.34
N PHE A 65 -4.24 10.43 12.53
CA PHE A 65 -2.81 10.08 12.60
C PHE A 65 -1.88 11.24 12.95
N GLU A 66 -2.40 12.46 13.10
CA GLU A 66 -1.64 13.70 13.38
C GLU A 66 -0.39 13.85 12.49
N SER A 67 -0.53 13.45 11.22
CA SER A 67 0.62 13.11 10.39
C SER A 67 0.98 14.22 9.40
N SER A 68 2.28 14.40 9.17
CA SER A 68 2.83 15.32 8.16
C SER A 68 3.21 14.63 6.84
N ASP A 69 2.98 13.32 6.77
CA ASP A 69 3.34 12.46 5.63
C ASP A 69 2.23 12.34 4.57
N PHE A 70 1.06 12.93 4.80
CA PHE A 70 -0.06 12.89 3.87
C PHE A 70 0.07 13.99 2.80
N ILE A 71 0.14 13.57 1.54
CA ILE A 71 0.20 14.43 0.38
C ILE A 71 -1.19 14.49 -0.25
N LEU A 72 -1.89 15.60 -0.07
CA LEU A 72 -3.13 15.89 -0.79
C LEU A 72 -2.80 16.27 -2.23
N GLY A 73 -3.17 15.42 -3.19
CA GLY A 73 -2.89 15.68 -4.59
C GLY A 73 -3.16 14.49 -5.49
N ASP A 74 -3.11 14.75 -6.79
CA ASP A 74 -3.26 13.72 -7.81
C ASP A 74 -1.98 12.89 -7.94
N ILE A 75 -2.12 11.56 -8.03
CA ILE A 75 -0.99 10.65 -8.22
C ILE A 75 -0.21 10.96 -9.51
N ARG A 76 -0.87 11.55 -10.51
CA ARG A 76 -0.25 11.99 -11.77
C ARG A 76 0.84 13.05 -11.56
N ASP A 77 0.73 13.84 -10.50
CA ASP A 77 1.69 14.88 -10.16
C ASP A 77 2.84 14.35 -9.27
N VAL A 78 2.73 13.12 -8.77
CA VAL A 78 3.73 12.49 -7.91
C VAL A 78 4.88 11.94 -8.76
N LYS A 79 6.12 12.22 -8.31
CA LYS A 79 7.35 11.70 -8.91
C LYS A 79 7.96 10.65 -8.00
N GLY A 80 8.20 9.43 -8.51
CA GLY A 80 8.80 8.34 -7.74
C GLY A 80 10.14 8.71 -7.12
N SER A 81 10.95 9.50 -7.82
CA SER A 81 12.24 9.99 -7.34
C SER A 81 12.17 10.91 -6.11
N SER A 82 10.98 11.37 -5.72
CA SER A 82 10.77 12.22 -4.53
C SER A 82 10.26 11.45 -3.31
N LEU A 83 9.91 10.17 -3.48
CA LEU A 83 9.43 9.35 -2.38
C LEU A 83 10.59 8.95 -1.45
N PRO A 84 10.33 8.79 -0.14
CA PRO A 84 11.32 8.21 0.76
C PRO A 84 11.60 6.75 0.40
N VAL A 85 12.72 6.21 0.88
CA VAL A 85 12.98 4.77 0.82
C VAL A 85 11.93 4.04 1.66
N ILE A 86 11.32 3.02 1.04
CA ILE A 86 10.23 2.22 1.59
C ILE A 86 10.46 0.73 1.30
N ASP A 87 9.95 -0.12 2.18
CA ASP A 87 9.99 -1.57 2.05
C ASP A 87 8.67 -2.11 1.42
N LEU A 88 7.56 -1.41 1.68
CA LEU A 88 6.21 -1.78 1.28
C LEU A 88 5.49 -0.62 0.58
N ALA A 89 4.96 -0.84 -0.62
CA ALA A 89 3.96 0.04 -1.21
C ALA A 89 2.57 -0.60 -1.14
N THR A 90 1.57 0.13 -0.66
CA THR A 90 0.17 -0.31 -0.68
C THR A 90 -0.61 0.56 -1.66
N ALA A 91 -1.58 -0.01 -2.37
CA ALA A 91 -2.44 0.74 -3.29
C ALA A 91 -3.89 0.24 -3.27
N SER A 92 -4.80 1.14 -2.87
CA SER A 92 -6.27 0.96 -2.95
C SER A 92 -6.85 1.81 -4.08
N PHE A 93 -6.40 1.55 -5.31
CA PHE A 93 -6.72 2.37 -6.47
C PHE A 93 -8.21 2.28 -6.87
N PRO A 94 -8.79 3.34 -7.47
CA PRO A 94 -10.22 3.40 -7.80
C PRO A 94 -10.72 2.18 -8.59
N CYS A 95 -11.79 1.55 -8.09
CA CYS A 95 -12.37 0.34 -8.68
C CYS A 95 -13.59 0.60 -9.58
N THR A 96 -13.93 1.87 -9.85
CA THR A 96 -15.17 2.27 -10.52
C THR A 96 -15.40 1.52 -11.83
N ASP A 97 -14.37 1.41 -12.68
CA ASP A 97 -14.42 0.74 -13.98
C ASP A 97 -14.28 -0.80 -13.91
N LEU A 98 -13.99 -1.35 -12.73
CA LEU A 98 -13.83 -2.79 -12.45
C LEU A 98 -15.06 -3.38 -11.72
N SER A 99 -15.92 -2.53 -11.19
CA SER A 99 -17.12 -2.94 -10.45
C SER A 99 -18.28 -3.32 -11.36
N LEU A 100 -19.22 -4.14 -10.86
CA LEU A 100 -20.48 -4.46 -11.54
C LEU A 100 -21.34 -3.21 -11.83
N ALA A 101 -21.17 -2.14 -11.04
CA ALA A 101 -21.89 -0.89 -11.16
C ALA A 101 -21.25 0.09 -12.18
N GLY A 102 -20.06 -0.23 -12.71
CA GLY A 102 -19.36 0.57 -13.72
C GLY A 102 -19.45 0.01 -15.14
N ALA A 103 -18.73 0.65 -16.07
CA ALA A 103 -18.75 0.30 -17.49
C ALA A 103 -17.94 -0.96 -17.86
N ARG A 104 -17.30 -1.63 -16.87
CA ARG A 104 -16.38 -2.77 -17.07
C ARG A 104 -15.28 -2.50 -18.09
N ALA A 105 -14.78 -1.27 -18.13
CA ALA A 105 -13.69 -0.87 -19.01
C ALA A 105 -12.32 -1.45 -18.55
N GLY A 106 -12.28 -2.14 -17.41
CA GLY A 106 -11.07 -2.77 -16.92
C GLY A 106 -10.02 -1.74 -16.51
N LEU A 107 -8.73 -2.09 -16.57
CA LEU A 107 -7.62 -1.15 -16.33
C LEU A 107 -7.43 -0.07 -17.41
N GLY A 108 -8.18 -0.15 -18.52
CA GLY A 108 -8.21 0.89 -19.55
C GLY A 108 -9.25 1.99 -19.29
N GLY A 109 -10.02 1.86 -18.20
CA GLY A 109 -11.01 2.84 -17.77
C GLY A 109 -10.39 4.12 -17.21
N ARG A 110 -11.18 5.20 -17.16
CA ARG A 110 -10.67 6.52 -16.76
C ARG A 110 -10.17 6.53 -15.32
N GLU A 111 -10.89 5.87 -14.41
CA GLU A 111 -10.58 5.87 -12.98
C GLU A 111 -9.63 4.72 -12.61
N SER A 112 -9.85 3.53 -13.15
CA SER A 112 -9.00 2.35 -12.89
C SER A 112 -7.61 2.46 -13.51
N SER A 113 -7.43 3.32 -14.52
CA SER A 113 -6.11 3.61 -15.10
C SER A 113 -5.12 4.23 -14.12
N MET A 114 -5.58 4.71 -12.95
CA MET A 114 -4.70 5.19 -11.88
C MET A 114 -3.73 4.10 -11.37
N PHE A 115 -4.03 2.82 -11.61
CA PHE A 115 -3.06 1.73 -11.45
C PHE A 115 -1.76 1.98 -12.24
N TRP A 116 -1.85 2.49 -13.47
CA TRP A 116 -0.69 2.73 -14.33
C TRP A 116 0.16 3.90 -13.83
N GLU A 117 -0.46 4.90 -13.22
CA GLU A 117 0.24 6.00 -12.56
C GLU A 117 0.97 5.51 -11.30
N PHE A 118 0.34 4.66 -10.50
CA PHE A 118 1.02 3.97 -9.41
C PHE A 118 2.23 3.16 -9.91
N ALA A 119 2.05 2.34 -10.95
CA ALA A 119 3.15 1.58 -11.54
C ALA A 119 4.25 2.49 -12.12
N ARG A 120 3.89 3.65 -12.69
CA ARG A 120 4.86 4.68 -13.13
C ARG A 120 5.67 5.19 -11.95
N VAL A 121 5.02 5.60 -10.86
CA VAL A 121 5.70 6.11 -9.67
C VAL A 121 6.68 5.07 -9.12
N LEU A 122 6.28 3.80 -9.02
CA LEU A 122 7.19 2.73 -8.59
C LEU A 122 8.40 2.58 -9.52
N ARG A 123 8.21 2.57 -10.85
CA ARG A 123 9.34 2.50 -11.79
C ARG A 123 10.29 3.69 -11.65
N GLU A 124 9.77 4.87 -11.40
CA GLU A 124 10.57 6.09 -11.18
C GLU A 124 11.39 6.06 -9.90
N MET A 125 11.08 5.19 -8.93
CA MET A 125 11.90 4.97 -7.74
C MET A 125 13.21 4.23 -8.05
N ALA A 126 13.31 3.59 -9.23
CA ALA A 126 14.51 2.89 -9.70
C ALA A 126 15.06 1.91 -8.65
N GLU A 127 16.32 2.05 -8.22
CA GLU A 127 16.94 1.19 -7.21
C GLU A 127 16.28 1.26 -5.82
N HIS A 128 15.44 2.26 -5.57
CA HIS A 128 14.70 2.44 -4.31
C HIS A 128 13.28 1.85 -4.35
N SER A 129 12.94 1.10 -5.40
CA SER A 129 11.64 0.43 -5.49
C SER A 129 11.40 -0.51 -4.30
N PRO A 130 10.18 -0.57 -3.76
CA PRO A 130 9.87 -1.40 -2.59
C PRO A 130 10.03 -2.89 -2.89
N GLN A 131 10.36 -3.66 -1.86
CA GLN A 131 10.47 -5.11 -1.96
C GLN A 131 9.10 -5.80 -2.03
N VAL A 132 8.08 -5.17 -1.47
CA VAL A 132 6.72 -5.72 -1.41
C VAL A 132 5.72 -4.69 -1.92
N ILE A 133 4.77 -5.17 -2.73
CA ILE A 133 3.64 -4.39 -3.21
C ILE A 133 2.36 -5.10 -2.77
N MET A 134 1.47 -4.36 -2.10
CA MET A 134 0.16 -4.84 -1.68
C MET A 134 -0.94 -4.09 -2.44
N LEU A 135 -1.67 -4.80 -3.29
CA LEU A 135 -2.81 -4.25 -4.00
C LEU A 135 -4.11 -4.67 -3.32
N GLU A 136 -5.00 -3.72 -3.10
CA GLU A 136 -6.38 -3.98 -2.69
C GLU A 136 -7.33 -3.52 -3.80
N ASN A 137 -8.31 -4.37 -4.11
CA ASN A 137 -9.37 -4.05 -5.04
C ASN A 137 -10.58 -4.99 -4.87
N VAL A 138 -11.66 -4.70 -5.58
CA VAL A 138 -12.87 -5.54 -5.58
C VAL A 138 -12.63 -6.89 -6.28
N PRO A 139 -13.41 -7.95 -5.97
CA PRO A 139 -13.30 -9.25 -6.65
C PRO A 139 -13.44 -9.19 -8.18
N GLY A 140 -14.15 -8.16 -8.69
CA GLY A 140 -14.24 -7.87 -10.12
C GLY A 140 -12.88 -7.70 -10.81
N PHE A 141 -11.87 -7.18 -10.10
CA PHE A 141 -10.52 -7.04 -10.64
C PHE A 141 -9.91 -8.37 -11.08
N ALA A 142 -10.05 -9.42 -10.25
CA ALA A 142 -9.51 -10.75 -10.55
C ALA A 142 -10.17 -11.42 -11.77
N THR A 143 -11.41 -11.02 -12.09
CA THR A 143 -12.20 -11.61 -13.19
C THR A 143 -12.32 -10.68 -14.40
N SER A 144 -11.86 -9.43 -14.30
CA SER A 144 -11.95 -8.43 -15.35
C SER A 144 -11.22 -8.89 -16.62
N HIS A 145 -11.89 -8.74 -17.76
CA HIS A 145 -11.42 -9.25 -19.05
C HIS A 145 -10.90 -10.70 -19.01
N GLN A 146 -11.63 -11.58 -18.33
CA GLN A 146 -11.25 -13.00 -18.15
C GLN A 146 -9.89 -13.16 -17.43
N GLY A 147 -9.61 -12.29 -16.46
CA GLY A 147 -8.37 -12.28 -15.67
C GLY A 147 -7.19 -11.59 -16.36
N LYS A 148 -7.37 -11.07 -17.58
CA LYS A 148 -6.31 -10.38 -18.32
C LYS A 148 -5.81 -9.14 -17.58
N ASP A 149 -6.69 -8.35 -16.98
CA ASP A 149 -6.32 -7.13 -16.29
C ASP A 149 -5.42 -7.40 -15.08
N LEU A 150 -5.74 -8.43 -14.28
CA LEU A 150 -4.88 -8.86 -13.18
C LEU A 150 -3.52 -9.35 -13.70
N ALA A 151 -3.51 -10.12 -14.79
CA ALA A 151 -2.27 -10.59 -15.40
C ALA A 151 -1.40 -9.44 -15.92
N ASP A 152 -2.00 -8.43 -16.54
CA ASP A 152 -1.29 -7.25 -17.03
C ASP A 152 -0.79 -6.37 -15.88
N ALA A 153 -1.54 -6.26 -14.78
CA ALA A 153 -1.07 -5.61 -13.56
C ALA A 153 0.14 -6.31 -12.95
N ILE A 154 0.10 -7.63 -12.80
CA ILE A 154 1.22 -8.42 -12.27
C ILE A 154 2.47 -8.27 -13.16
N LYS A 155 2.30 -8.26 -14.50
CA LYS A 155 3.42 -8.03 -15.42
C LYS A 155 4.00 -6.62 -15.33
N ALA A 156 3.17 -5.62 -15.02
CA ALA A 156 3.63 -4.24 -14.92
C ALA A 156 4.43 -3.94 -13.64
N LEU A 157 4.31 -4.81 -12.63
CA LEU A 157 4.94 -4.67 -11.32
C LEU A 157 6.13 -5.64 -11.10
N ASN A 158 6.40 -6.54 -12.05
CA ASN A 158 7.58 -7.43 -12.06
C ASN A 158 8.60 -6.94 -13.09
#